data_AF-A0A0F9FDX3-F1
#
_entry.id   AF-A0A0F9FDX3-F1
#
_cell.length_a   1.000
_cell.length_b   1.000
_cell.length_c   1.000
_cell.angle_alpha   90.00
_cell.angle_beta   90.00
_cell.angle_gamma   90.00
#
_symmetry.space_group_name_H-M   'P 1'
#
loop_
_entity.id
_entity.type
_entity.pdbx_description
1 polymer ?
#
loop_
_entity_poly.entity_id
_entity_poly.type
_entity_poly.pdbx_seq_one_letter_code
_entity_poly.pdbx_strand_id
1 'polypeptide(L)' 'MMTDDTPTNLPEAMAKEIQRNRELLEVYKSIPTGGFGARAIDLDIIEGVNALASGDILRILRAYASLKVNE' A
#
# COMPACT_ATOMS: atom_id res chain seq x y z
N MET A 1 -3.61 26.75 4.31
CA MET A 1 -4.46 25.90 5.17
C MET A 1 -3.95 24.48 4.95
N MET A 2 -3.04 24.00 5.80
CA MET A 2 -2.56 22.61 5.72
C MET A 2 -3.72 21.74 6.18
N THR A 3 -4.32 20.99 5.27
CA THR A 3 -5.25 19.93 5.65
C THR A 3 -4.47 18.92 6.45
N ASP A 4 -4.99 18.55 7.60
CA ASP A 4 -4.42 17.51 8.45
C ASP A 4 -4.54 16.19 7.67
N ASP A 5 -3.53 15.87 6.85
CA ASP A 5 -3.48 14.66 6.00
C ASP A 5 -3.31 13.37 6.84
N THR A 6 -3.51 13.48 8.15
CA THR A 6 -3.53 12.37 9.11
C THR A 6 -4.84 11.60 8.91
N PRO A 7 -4.79 10.34 8.46
CA PRO A 7 -6.00 9.55 8.28
C PRO A 7 -6.78 9.42 9.59
N THR A 8 -8.09 9.65 9.55
CA THR A 8 -8.94 9.58 10.75
C THR A 8 -9.47 8.18 11.03
N ASN A 9 -9.36 7.29 10.04
CA ASN A 9 -9.79 5.90 10.15
C ASN A 9 -8.90 4.95 9.33
N LEU A 10 -9.03 3.65 9.61
CA LEU A 10 -8.23 2.60 9.01
C LEU A 10 -8.41 2.48 7.48
N PRO A 11 -9.63 2.51 6.90
CA PRO A 11 -9.80 2.50 5.45
C PRO A 11 -9.12 3.66 4.73
N GLU A 12 -9.21 4.88 5.26
CA GLU A 12 -8.51 6.05 4.71
C GLU A 12 -6.99 5.88 4.77
N ALA A 13 -6.47 5.41 5.91
CA ALA A 13 -5.04 5.16 6.09
C ALA A 13 -4.54 4.12 5.08
N MET A 14 -5.31 3.06 4.89
CA MET A 14 -5.02 1.99 3.96
C MET A 14 -5.00 2.48 2.51
N ALA A 15 -6.01 3.27 2.10
CA ALA A 15 -6.07 3.85 0.76
C ALA A 15 -4.86 4.75 0.47
N LYS A 16 -4.42 5.54 1.46
CA LYS A 16 -3.22 6.39 1.34
C LYS A 16 -1.95 5.56 1.13
N GLU A 17 -1.76 4.50 1.91
CA GLU A 17 -0.59 3.63 1.76
C GLU A 17 -0.59 2.82 0.47
N ILE A 18 -1.77 2.38 -0.02
CA ILE A 18 -1.91 1.76 -1.34
C ILE A 18 -1.44 2.73 -2.43
N GLN A 19 -1.84 4.00 -2.34
CA GLN A 19 -1.44 5.01 -3.32
C GLN A 19 0.07 5.28 -3.28
N ARG A 20 0.66 5.41 -2.09
CA ARG A 20 2.12 5.54 -1.91
C ARG A 20 2.86 4.37 -2.54
N ASN A 21 2.38 3.14 -2.33
CA ASN A 21 3.00 1.94 -2.89
C ASN A 21 2.87 1.88 -4.42
N ARG A 22 1.79 2.39 -5.01
CA ARG A 22 1.67 2.50 -6.48
C ARG A 22 2.73 3.43 -7.05
N GLU A 23 3.01 4.54 -6.38
CA GLU A 23 4.07 5.47 -6.78
C GLU A 23 5.45 4.81 -6.67
N LEU A 24 5.69 4.08 -5.57
CA LEU A 24 6.92 3.31 -5.37
C LEU A 24 7.10 2.21 -6.42
N LEU A 25 6.03 1.52 -6.80
CA LEU A 25 6.05 0.50 -7.84
C LEU A 25 6.55 1.05 -9.18
N GLU A 26 6.13 2.26 -9.57
CA GLU A 26 6.61 2.89 -10.81
C GLU A 26 8.10 3.24 -10.74
N VAL A 27 8.61 3.63 -9.56
CA VAL A 27 10.05 3.80 -9.34
C VAL A 27 10.78 2.48 -9.56
N TYR A 28 10.34 1.40 -8.93
CA TYR A 28 10.99 0.08 -9.08
C TYR A 28 10.93 -0.46 -10.51
N LYS A 29 9.85 -0.21 -11.25
CA LYS A 29 9.73 -0.57 -12.66
C LYS A 29 10.72 0.18 -13.56
N SER A 30 11.15 1.38 -13.16
CA SER A 30 12.15 2.16 -13.91
C SER A 30 13.58 1.63 -13.74
N ILE A 31 13.84 0.81 -12.70
CA ILE A 31 15.15 0.25 -12.40
C ILE A 31 15.34 -1.06 -13.19
N PRO A 32 16.40 -1.20 -14.03
CA PRO A 32 16.61 -2.40 -14.85
C PRO A 32 16.66 -3.73 -14.07
N THR A 33 17.12 -3.69 -12.82
CA THR A 33 17.20 -4.84 -11.90
C THR A 33 16.10 -4.83 -10.83
N GLY A 34 15.15 -3.89 -10.89
CA GLY A 34 14.11 -3.69 -9.87
C GLY A 34 12.92 -4.66 -9.95
N GLY A 35 12.91 -5.58 -10.92
CA GLY A 35 11.75 -6.45 -11.20
C GLY A 35 11.26 -7.28 -10.01
N PHE A 36 12.17 -7.76 -9.15
CA PHE A 36 11.78 -8.50 -7.94
C PHE A 36 11.03 -7.60 -6.93
N GLY A 37 11.58 -6.42 -6.64
CA GLY A 37 10.94 -5.46 -5.74
C GLY A 37 9.62 -4.94 -6.30
N ALA A 38 9.55 -4.67 -7.60
CA ALA A 38 8.30 -4.30 -8.28
C ALA A 38 7.22 -5.38 -8.07
N ARG A 39 7.58 -6.66 -8.20
CA ARG A 39 6.62 -7.75 -7.99
C ARG A 39 6.17 -7.88 -6.54
N ALA A 40 7.06 -7.68 -5.57
CA ALA A 40 6.70 -7.71 -4.16
C ALA A 40 5.69 -6.60 -3.80
N ILE A 41 5.98 -5.36 -4.22
CA ILE A 41 5.11 -4.20 -3.99
C ILE A 41 3.74 -4.40 -4.67
N ASP A 42 3.72 -4.92 -5.90
CA ASP A 42 2.47 -5.21 -6.62
C ASP A 42 1.59 -6.23 -5.88
N LEU A 43 2.19 -7.28 -5.30
CA LEU A 43 1.46 -8.26 -4.50
C LEU A 43 0.87 -7.65 -3.22
N ASP A 44 1.62 -6.80 -2.52
CA ASP A 44 1.12 -6.12 -1.32
C ASP A 44 -0.03 -5.16 -1.64
N ILE A 45 0.04 -4.45 -2.77
CA ILE A 45 -1.05 -3.59 -3.25
C ILE A 45 -2.31 -4.42 -3.51
N ILE A 46 -2.18 -5.54 -4.23
CA ILE A 46 -3.31 -6.43 -4.55
C ILE A 46 -3.94 -6.96 -3.26
N GLU A 47 -3.12 -7.42 -2.30
CA GLU A 47 -3.61 -7.89 -1.02
C GLU A 47 -4.30 -6.78 -0.23
N GLY A 48 -3.77 -5.56 -0.26
CA GLY A 48 -4.38 -4.42 0.41
C GLY A 48 -5.77 -4.07 -0.12
N VAL A 49 -5.93 -4.08 -1.45
CA VAL A 49 -7.24 -3.86 -2.09
C VAL A 49 -8.22 -4.98 -1.74
N ASN A 50 -7.77 -6.23 -1.79
CA ASN A 50 -8.60 -7.39 -1.46
C ASN A 50 -9.02 -7.41 0.02
N ALA A 51 -8.12 -7.01 0.93
CA ALA A 51 -8.41 -6.91 2.35
C ALA A 51 -9.53 -5.89 2.60
N LEU A 52 -9.45 -4.69 2.01
CA LEU A 52 -10.51 -3.68 2.10
C LEU A 52 -11.84 -4.19 1.57
N ALA A 53 -11.84 -4.85 0.40
CA ALA A 53 -13.05 -5.39 -0.20
C ALA A 53 -13.71 -6.49 0.65
N SER A 54 -12.91 -7.24 1.43
CA SER A 54 -13.41 -8.32 2.29
C SER A 54 -14.11 -7.85 3.57
N GLY A 55 -13.82 -6.62 4.03
CA GLY A 55 -14.30 -6.12 5.33
C GLY A 55 -13.67 -6.80 6.56
N ASP A 56 -12.71 -7.72 6.38
CA ASP A 56 -11.97 -8.35 7.47
C ASP A 56 -10.96 -7.38 8.07
N ILE A 57 -11.28 -6.84 9.25
CA ILE A 57 -10.48 -5.83 9.95
C ILE A 57 -9.07 -6.34 10.28
N LEU A 58 -8.91 -7.61 10.67
CA LEU A 58 -7.58 -8.16 11.00
C LEU A 58 -6.73 -8.31 9.74
N ARG A 59 -7.34 -8.73 8.63
CA ARG A 59 -6.68 -8.79 7.33
C ARG A 59 -6.25 -7.41 6.86
N ILE A 60 -7.11 -6.41 7.00
CA ILE A 60 -6.81 -5.00 6.66
C ILE A 60 -5.62 -4.50 7.47
N LEU A 61 -5.59 -4.74 8.79
CA LEU A 61 -4.47 -4.31 9.65
C LEU A 61 -3.13 -4.96 9.26
N ARG A 62 -3.15 -6.24 8.89
CA ARG A 62 -1.95 -6.96 8.43
C ARG A 62 -1.46 -6.42 7.09
N ALA A 63 -2.36 -6.27 6.12
CA ALA A 63 -2.01 -5.73 4.81
C ALA A 63 -1.50 -4.28 4.92
N TYR A 64 -2.11 -3.48 5.78
CA TYR A 64 -1.65 -2.12 6.09
C TYR A 64 -0.22 -2.11 6.64
N ALA A 65 0.10 -3.00 7.60
CA ALA A 65 1.44 -3.11 8.15
C ALA A 65 2.47 -3.51 7.07
N SER A 66 2.15 -4.46 6.19
CA SER A 66 3.01 -4.83 5.06
C SER A 66 3.28 -3.65 4.12
N LEU A 67 2.23 -2.94 3.70
CA LEU A 67 2.36 -1.78 2.82
C LEU A 67 3.24 -0.67 3.41
N LYS A 68 3.27 -0.50 4.74
CA LYS A 68 4.13 0.50 5.40
C LYS A 68 5.62 0.16 5.39
N VAL A 69 5.98 -1.11 5.22
CA VAL A 69 7.38 -1.58 5.26
C VAL A 69 8.07 -1.46 3.91
N ASN A 70 7.32 -1.29 2.81
CA ASN A 70 7.90 -1.13 1.48
C ASN A 70 8.63 0.22 1.32
N GLU A 71 9.89 0.14 0.86
CA GLU A 71 10.84 1.25 0.66
C GLU A 71 11.46 1.26 -0.74
#